data_AF-A0A0P8AN77-F1
#
_entry.id   AF-A0A0P8AN77-F1
#
_cell.length_a   1.000
_cell.length_b   1.000
_cell.length_c   1.000
_cell.angle_alpha   90.00
_cell.angle_beta   90.00
_cell.angle_gamma   90.00
#
_symmetry.space_group_name_H-M   'P 1'
#
loop_
_entity.id
_entity.type
_entity.pdbx_description
1 polymer ?
#
loop_
_entity_poly.entity_id
_entity_poly.type
_entity_poly.pdbx_seq_one_letter_code
_entity_poly.pdbx_strand_id
1 'polypeptide(L)'
;MRREGVPFVLALALLVPAGCAEEEAGDAVPAPAQAPIPEPAAWDGRKTSEADAIVTLALGGEASAVLLNGEPARALIDNLARTARVLIPSSDEGLSCENSFIVTFADGRKGQLVANHCHSDDPFVVEPGAILSALVTKEDIDDPADDLPQDASALPLSFEWSANGFETLPGEFRWSGGSGDGGAFAVLGVPETDDTVFSAECSNGTVAAFVLLHDREPQPGMRETFRAEVEGGRVRTYPLEGVPLGEGAAFRLRLSASDPLWREMASGRWAFWQVGSDSGRGKLRLSLEGAAPHMQRFVEGC
;
A
#
# COMPACT_ATOMS: atom_id res chain seq x y z
N MET A 1 41.65 -44.17 50.47
CA MET A 1 41.32 -45.33 49.62
C MET A 1 40.16 -44.91 48.71
N ARG A 2 40.43 -44.78 47.42
CA ARG A 2 39.47 -44.37 46.38
C ARG A 2 38.58 -45.56 46.02
N ARG A 3 37.29 -45.32 45.81
CA ARG A 3 36.41 -46.18 45.00
C ARG A 3 35.67 -45.33 44.00
N GLU A 4 35.73 -45.80 42.77
CA GLU A 4 35.16 -45.28 41.54
C GLU A 4 33.64 -45.46 41.54
N GLY A 5 32.93 -44.49 40.96
CA GLY A 5 31.49 -44.53 40.70
C GLY A 5 31.25 -44.33 39.21
N VAL A 6 30.65 -45.34 38.58
CA VAL A 6 30.30 -45.49 37.16
C VAL A 6 29.14 -44.54 36.78
N PRO A 7 29.10 -43.93 35.59
CA PRO A 7 27.90 -43.23 35.12
C PRO A 7 26.89 -44.21 34.51
N PHE A 8 25.64 -44.06 34.94
CA PHE A 8 24.46 -44.77 34.43
C PHE A 8 24.00 -44.10 33.13
N VAL A 9 24.01 -44.83 32.01
CA VAL A 9 23.47 -44.36 30.72
C VAL A 9 22.03 -44.86 30.61
N LEU A 10 21.07 -43.93 30.63
CA LEU A 10 19.66 -44.21 30.42
C LEU A 10 19.37 -44.22 28.91
N ALA A 11 19.20 -45.41 28.33
CA ALA A 11 18.74 -45.58 26.95
C ALA A 11 17.20 -45.51 26.93
N LEU A 12 16.65 -44.43 26.40
CA LEU A 12 15.22 -44.28 26.16
C LEU A 12 14.88 -44.89 24.79
N ALA A 13 14.27 -46.08 24.79
CA ALA A 13 13.71 -46.69 23.59
C ALA A 13 12.34 -46.06 23.29
N LEU A 14 12.29 -45.21 22.25
CA LEU A 14 11.04 -44.72 21.67
C LEU A 14 10.56 -45.74 20.62
N LEU A 15 9.53 -46.49 20.97
CA LEU A 15 8.71 -47.25 20.03
C LEU A 15 7.83 -46.27 19.26
N VAL A 16 8.12 -46.08 17.97
CA VAL A 16 7.23 -45.41 17.01
C VAL A 16 6.33 -46.49 16.40
N PRO A 17 5.01 -46.45 16.56
CA PRO A 17 4.13 -47.27 15.74
C PRO A 17 4.09 -46.67 14.33
N ALA A 18 4.47 -47.48 13.33
CA ALA A 18 4.24 -47.19 11.93
C ALA A 18 2.72 -47.29 11.66
N GLY A 19 2.04 -46.15 11.79
CA GLY A 19 0.69 -45.96 11.25
C GLY A 19 0.81 -45.42 9.84
N CYS A 20 0.66 -46.27 8.83
CA CYS A 20 0.35 -45.83 7.48
C CYS A 20 -1.09 -45.31 7.49
N ALA A 21 -1.25 -43.98 7.54
CA ALA A 21 -2.50 -43.34 7.16
C ALA A 21 -2.44 -43.12 5.65
N GLU A 22 -3.25 -43.87 4.89
CA GLU A 22 -3.62 -43.50 3.53
C GLU A 22 -4.31 -42.13 3.59
N GLU A 23 -3.60 -41.11 3.13
CA GLU A 23 -4.14 -39.79 2.90
C GLU A 23 -5.05 -39.92 1.66
N GLU A 24 -6.36 -40.04 1.89
CA GLU A 24 -7.35 -39.91 0.82
C GLU A 24 -7.15 -38.53 0.19
N ALA A 25 -6.69 -38.53 -1.07
CA ALA A 25 -6.64 -37.36 -1.91
C ALA A 25 -8.07 -36.83 -2.08
N GLY A 26 -8.47 -35.92 -1.19
CA GLY A 26 -9.71 -35.18 -1.33
C GLY A 26 -9.66 -34.44 -2.66
N ASP A 27 -10.64 -34.73 -3.52
CA ASP A 27 -10.85 -34.02 -4.78
C ASP A 27 -10.77 -32.51 -4.52
N ALA A 28 -9.72 -31.88 -5.05
CA ALA A 28 -9.54 -30.45 -4.95
C ALA A 28 -10.79 -29.78 -5.55
N VAL A 29 -11.58 -29.15 -4.69
CA VAL A 29 -12.71 -28.33 -5.13
C VAL A 29 -12.15 -27.29 -6.09
N PRO A 30 -12.55 -27.29 -7.37
CA PRO A 30 -12.03 -26.33 -8.33
C PRO A 30 -12.33 -24.93 -7.81
N ALA A 31 -11.30 -24.08 -7.76
CA ALA A 31 -11.45 -22.69 -7.38
C ALA A 31 -12.60 -22.08 -8.20
N PRO A 32 -13.52 -21.33 -7.57
CA PRO A 32 -14.63 -20.73 -8.28
C PRO A 32 -14.07 -19.90 -9.43
N ALA A 33 -14.57 -20.15 -10.64
CA ALA A 33 -14.18 -19.40 -11.82
C ALA A 33 -14.38 -17.91 -11.53
N GLN A 34 -13.30 -17.13 -11.58
CA GLN A 34 -13.38 -15.68 -11.43
C GLN A 34 -14.34 -15.14 -12.49
N ALA A 35 -15.32 -14.36 -12.05
CA ALA A 35 -16.23 -13.69 -12.97
C ALA A 35 -15.41 -12.85 -13.96
N PRO A 36 -15.73 -12.88 -15.27
CA PRO A 36 -15.02 -12.06 -16.24
C PRO A 36 -15.12 -10.59 -15.82
N ILE A 37 -13.97 -9.92 -15.74
CA ILE A 37 -13.91 -8.49 -15.47
C ILE A 37 -14.69 -7.79 -16.59
N PRO A 38 -15.69 -6.95 -16.28
CA PRO A 38 -16.46 -6.26 -17.30
C PRO A 38 -15.51 -5.44 -18.19
N GLU A 39 -15.59 -5.66 -19.52
CA GLU A 39 -14.81 -4.87 -20.47
C GLU A 39 -15.21 -3.40 -20.35
N PRO A 40 -14.26 -2.48 -20.11
CA PRO A 40 -14.58 -1.06 -20.10
C PRO A 40 -15.10 -0.64 -21.46
N ALA A 41 -16.05 0.30 -21.47
CA ALA A 41 -16.54 0.89 -22.71
C ALA A 41 -15.35 1.45 -23.52
N ALA A 42 -15.33 1.14 -24.82
CA ALA A 42 -14.26 1.58 -25.72
C ALA A 42 -14.08 3.10 -25.63
N TRP A 43 -12.94 3.53 -25.10
CA TRP A 43 -12.54 4.93 -25.02
C TRP A 43 -11.77 5.33 -26.28
N ASP A 44 -11.97 6.54 -26.80
CA ASP A 44 -11.42 7.02 -28.07
C ASP A 44 -10.05 7.71 -27.94
N GLY A 45 -9.48 7.73 -26.73
CA GLY A 45 -8.18 8.35 -26.45
C GLY A 45 -8.24 9.86 -26.22
N ARG A 46 -9.44 10.44 -26.07
CA ARG A 46 -9.64 11.88 -25.85
C ARG A 46 -10.09 12.17 -24.44
N LYS A 47 -9.63 13.31 -23.91
CA LYS A 47 -10.16 13.84 -22.65
C LYS A 47 -11.66 14.13 -22.79
N THR A 48 -12.41 13.95 -21.70
CA THR A 48 -13.83 14.31 -21.65
C THR A 48 -14.06 15.75 -21.18
N SER A 49 -13.06 16.34 -20.51
CA SER A 49 -12.99 17.75 -20.11
C SER A 49 -11.56 18.29 -20.27
N GLU A 50 -11.37 19.61 -20.24
CA GLU A 50 -10.02 20.18 -20.24
C GLU A 50 -9.22 19.86 -18.98
N ALA A 51 -9.92 19.64 -17.86
CA ALA A 51 -9.33 19.35 -16.56
C ALA A 51 -8.89 17.88 -16.39
N ASP A 52 -9.34 16.97 -17.26
CA ASP A 52 -8.88 15.57 -17.22
C ASP A 52 -7.39 15.46 -17.57
N ALA A 53 -6.73 14.38 -17.12
CA ALA A 53 -5.38 14.04 -17.55
C ALA A 53 -5.33 12.73 -18.34
N ILE A 54 -4.28 12.58 -19.15
CA ILE A 54 -3.97 11.32 -19.81
C ILE A 54 -2.55 10.94 -19.42
N VAL A 55 -2.43 9.86 -18.64
CA VAL A 55 -1.14 9.32 -18.23
C VAL A 55 -0.71 8.24 -19.21
N THR A 56 0.58 8.22 -19.56
CA THR A 56 1.16 7.16 -20.39
C THR A 56 1.94 6.20 -19.50
N LEU A 57 1.58 4.92 -19.57
CA LEU A 57 2.30 3.82 -18.95
C LEU A 57 3.19 3.15 -20.00
N ALA A 58 4.47 2.98 -19.69
CA ALA A 58 5.37 2.09 -20.41
C ALA A 58 5.21 0.66 -19.87
N LEU A 59 4.95 -0.30 -20.75
CA LEU A 59 4.57 -1.66 -20.39
C LEU A 59 5.73 -2.64 -20.60
N GLY A 60 6.10 -3.37 -19.56
CA GLY A 60 7.09 -4.45 -19.64
C GLY A 60 6.65 -5.71 -20.42
N GLY A 61 5.40 -5.74 -20.88
CA GLY A 61 4.77 -6.91 -21.49
C GLY A 61 3.53 -6.55 -22.32
N GLU A 62 2.84 -7.56 -22.87
CA GLU A 62 1.58 -7.31 -23.60
C GLU A 62 0.50 -7.16 -22.56
N ALA A 63 -0.22 -6.04 -22.54
CA ALA A 63 -1.31 -5.81 -21.61
C ALA A 63 -2.65 -6.23 -22.20
N SER A 64 -3.52 -6.74 -21.35
CA SER A 64 -4.91 -7.11 -21.66
C SER A 64 -5.92 -6.19 -20.97
N ALA A 65 -5.58 -5.63 -19.82
CA ALA A 65 -6.44 -4.70 -19.09
C ALA A 65 -5.64 -3.74 -18.20
N VAL A 66 -6.24 -2.58 -17.89
CA VAL A 66 -5.71 -1.63 -16.92
C VAL A 66 -6.84 -1.26 -15.94
N LEU A 67 -6.53 -1.28 -14.65
CA LEU A 67 -7.36 -0.72 -13.59
C LEU A 67 -6.73 0.58 -13.08
N LEU A 68 -7.57 1.56 -12.77
CA LEU A 68 -7.22 2.83 -12.13
C LEU A 68 -7.89 2.82 -10.76
N ASN A 69 -7.12 2.93 -9.68
CA ASN A 69 -7.65 2.95 -8.30
C ASN A 69 -8.51 1.73 -7.96
N GLY A 70 -8.12 0.57 -8.52
CA GLY A 70 -8.81 -0.71 -8.33
C GLY A 70 -10.06 -0.91 -9.21
N GLU A 71 -10.41 0.07 -10.05
CA GLU A 71 -11.58 0.02 -10.92
C GLU A 71 -11.19 -0.03 -12.41
N PRO A 72 -12.00 -0.62 -13.31
CA PRO A 72 -11.68 -0.67 -14.74
C PRO A 72 -11.40 0.72 -15.33
N ALA A 73 -10.22 0.89 -15.90
CA ALA A 73 -9.78 2.17 -16.43
C ALA A 73 -10.30 2.40 -17.85
N ARG A 74 -10.52 3.67 -18.20
CA ARG A 74 -10.63 4.09 -19.60
C ARG A 74 -9.22 4.19 -20.17
N ALA A 75 -8.78 3.14 -20.86
CA ALA A 75 -7.42 3.04 -21.36
C ALA A 75 -7.36 2.64 -22.84
N LEU A 76 -6.36 3.17 -23.56
CA LEU A 76 -5.94 2.70 -24.88
C LEU A 76 -4.64 1.94 -24.73
N ILE A 77 -4.69 0.63 -24.96
CA ILE A 77 -3.53 -0.25 -24.90
C ILE A 77 -2.97 -0.44 -26.32
N ASP A 78 -1.71 -0.05 -26.53
CA ASP A 78 -0.95 -0.33 -27.73
C ASP A 78 0.14 -1.37 -27.40
N ASN A 79 -0.18 -2.64 -27.66
CA ASN A 79 0.73 -3.76 -27.43
C ASN A 79 1.92 -3.79 -28.40
N LEU A 80 1.82 -3.12 -29.56
CA LEU A 80 2.94 -3.01 -30.49
C LEU A 80 3.96 -1.99 -29.97
N ALA A 81 3.47 -0.84 -29.50
CA ALA A 81 4.30 0.22 -28.92
C ALA A 81 4.68 -0.03 -27.45
N ARG A 82 4.11 -1.06 -26.80
CA ARG A 82 4.30 -1.35 -25.37
C ARG A 82 3.88 -0.18 -24.48
N THR A 83 2.74 0.42 -24.79
CA THR A 83 2.22 1.55 -24.00
C THR A 83 0.75 1.40 -23.67
N ALA A 84 0.32 1.98 -22.56
CA ALA A 84 -1.09 2.22 -22.28
C ALA A 84 -1.31 3.70 -21.97
N ARG A 85 -2.27 4.33 -22.65
CA ARG A 85 -2.74 5.68 -22.30
C ARG A 85 -3.96 5.53 -21.43
N VAL A 86 -3.96 6.14 -20.25
CA VAL A 86 -5.04 6.01 -19.25
C VAL A 86 -5.65 7.38 -19.00
N LEU A 87 -6.97 7.50 -19.14
CA LEU A 87 -7.70 8.71 -18.78
C LEU A 87 -7.89 8.77 -17.26
N ILE A 88 -7.51 9.89 -16.67
CA ILE A 88 -7.79 10.23 -15.28
C ILE A 88 -8.82 11.35 -15.30
N PRO A 89 -10.09 11.03 -15.01
CA PRO A 89 -11.14 12.04 -15.02
C PRO A 89 -10.92 13.00 -13.86
N SER A 90 -11.04 14.30 -14.14
CA SER A 90 -11.16 15.30 -13.09
C SER A 90 -12.50 15.16 -12.36
N SER A 91 -12.52 15.55 -11.10
CA SER A 91 -13.73 15.64 -10.28
C SER A 91 -14.03 17.10 -9.92
N ASP A 92 -15.13 17.33 -9.20
CA ASP A 92 -15.44 18.64 -8.62
C ASP A 92 -14.38 19.07 -7.57
N GLU A 93 -13.62 18.11 -7.02
CA GLU A 93 -12.52 18.33 -6.08
C GLU A 93 -11.18 18.60 -6.79
N GLY A 94 -11.10 18.38 -8.10
CA GLY A 94 -9.89 18.56 -8.91
C GLY A 94 -9.43 17.29 -9.62
N LEU A 95 -8.24 17.37 -10.21
CA LEU A 95 -7.56 16.21 -10.80
C LEU A 95 -6.75 15.52 -9.70
N SER A 96 -7.03 14.24 -9.46
CA SER A 96 -6.21 13.42 -8.57
C SER A 96 -4.81 13.31 -9.15
N CYS A 97 -3.77 13.65 -8.38
CA CYS A 97 -2.37 13.53 -8.73
C CYS A 97 -1.80 12.15 -8.41
N GLU A 98 -2.18 11.56 -7.28
CA GLU A 98 -1.74 10.22 -6.89
C GLU A 98 -2.76 9.17 -7.30
N ASN A 99 -2.34 8.27 -8.21
CA ASN A 99 -3.19 7.20 -8.70
C ASN A 99 -2.45 5.87 -8.67
N SER A 100 -3.22 4.81 -8.46
CA SER A 100 -2.74 3.44 -8.64
C SER A 100 -3.17 2.89 -10.00
N PHE A 101 -2.23 2.24 -10.66
CA PHE A 101 -2.41 1.55 -11.93
C PHE A 101 -2.13 0.07 -11.71
N ILE A 102 -3.11 -0.78 -12.04
CA ILE A 102 -2.93 -2.23 -12.06
C ILE A 102 -3.07 -2.69 -13.50
N VAL A 103 -1.99 -3.19 -14.08
CA VAL A 103 -1.97 -3.71 -15.45
C VAL A 103 -2.02 -5.22 -15.41
N THR A 104 -3.02 -5.82 -16.06
CA THR A 104 -3.05 -7.26 -16.32
C THR A 104 -2.38 -7.52 -17.66
N PHE A 105 -1.41 -8.44 -17.68
CA PHE A 105 -0.66 -8.82 -18.87
C PHE A 105 -1.26 -10.04 -19.56
N ALA A 106 -0.93 -10.26 -20.84
CA ALA A 106 -1.43 -11.35 -21.66
C ALA A 106 -0.99 -12.74 -21.15
N ASP A 107 0.11 -12.80 -20.38
CA ASP A 107 0.56 -14.01 -19.68
C ASP A 107 -0.20 -14.27 -18.36
N GLY A 108 -1.19 -13.42 -18.05
CA GLY A 108 -2.03 -13.50 -16.85
C GLY A 108 -1.49 -12.69 -15.68
N ARG A 109 -0.17 -12.42 -15.62
CA ARG A 109 0.44 -11.73 -14.49
C ARG A 109 -0.07 -10.30 -14.40
N LYS A 110 -0.09 -9.76 -13.18
CA LYS A 110 -0.40 -8.35 -12.94
C LYS A 110 0.84 -7.58 -12.50
N GLY A 111 1.04 -6.40 -13.08
CA GLY A 111 1.96 -5.40 -12.57
C GLY A 111 1.19 -4.28 -11.91
N GLN A 112 1.73 -3.69 -10.87
CA GLN A 112 1.10 -2.63 -10.12
C GLN A 112 2.06 -1.47 -9.91
N LEU A 113 1.52 -0.27 -10.01
CA LEU A 113 2.23 0.98 -9.81
C LEU A 113 1.36 1.95 -9.00
N VAL A 114 1.89 2.56 -7.95
CA VAL A 114 1.34 3.80 -7.38
C VAL A 114 2.21 4.95 -7.86
N ALA A 115 1.60 5.97 -8.48
CA ALA A 115 2.34 7.09 -9.05
C ALA A 115 1.64 8.44 -8.86
N ASN A 116 2.45 9.46 -8.56
CA ASN A 116 2.07 10.85 -8.69
C ASN A 116 2.39 11.33 -10.11
N HIS A 117 1.37 11.78 -10.86
CA HIS A 117 1.49 12.20 -12.25
C HIS A 117 1.26 13.69 -12.51
N CYS A 118 1.05 14.50 -11.47
CA CYS A 118 0.87 15.94 -11.65
C CYS A 118 2.17 16.69 -11.99
N HIS A 119 3.32 16.06 -11.76
CA HIS A 119 4.63 16.72 -11.87
C HIS A 119 5.55 16.07 -12.91
N SER A 120 5.01 15.19 -13.78
CA SER A 120 5.81 14.50 -14.78
C SER A 120 5.02 14.12 -16.02
N ASP A 121 5.57 14.46 -17.17
CA ASP A 121 5.17 13.94 -18.48
C ASP A 121 5.89 12.61 -18.83
N ASP A 122 6.84 12.17 -17.99
CA ASP A 122 7.59 10.95 -18.24
C ASP A 122 6.68 9.71 -18.14
N PRO A 123 6.85 8.72 -19.03
CA PRO A 123 6.09 7.49 -18.95
C PRO A 123 6.39 6.72 -17.66
N PHE A 124 5.35 6.28 -16.96
CA PHE A 124 5.53 5.41 -15.80
C PHE A 124 5.67 3.95 -16.21
N VAL A 125 6.69 3.27 -15.71
CA VAL A 125 6.96 1.87 -16.08
C VAL A 125 6.16 0.92 -15.20
N VAL A 126 5.45 -0.02 -15.83
CA VAL A 126 4.75 -1.13 -15.15
C VAL A 126 5.27 -2.47 -15.68
N GLU A 127 5.81 -3.29 -14.78
CA GLU A 127 6.41 -4.58 -15.10
C GLU A 127 5.52 -5.76 -14.62
N PRO A 128 5.41 -6.85 -15.39
CA PRO A 128 4.60 -8.01 -14.99
C PRO A 128 5.09 -8.66 -13.69
N GLY A 129 4.21 -8.76 -12.70
CA GLY A 129 4.50 -9.34 -11.38
C GLY A 129 5.25 -8.41 -10.43
N ALA A 130 5.55 -7.17 -10.84
CA ALA A 130 6.15 -6.18 -9.96
C ALA A 130 5.06 -5.39 -9.24
N ILE A 131 5.29 -5.10 -7.96
CA ILE A 131 4.66 -3.99 -7.26
C ILE A 131 5.71 -2.90 -7.18
N LEU A 132 5.44 -1.78 -7.83
CA LEU A 132 6.29 -0.61 -7.81
C LEU A 132 5.54 0.53 -7.14
N SER A 133 6.25 1.29 -6.32
CA SER A 133 5.82 2.62 -5.92
C SER A 133 6.78 3.60 -6.55
N ALA A 134 6.25 4.45 -7.43
CA ALA A 134 6.97 5.59 -7.99
C ALA A 134 6.28 6.85 -7.49
N LEU A 135 6.45 7.10 -6.19
CA LEU A 135 6.23 8.43 -5.62
C LEU A 135 7.32 9.33 -6.21
N VAL A 136 7.04 9.90 -7.38
CA VAL A 136 7.88 10.94 -7.97
C VAL A 136 7.54 12.22 -7.23
N THR A 137 8.20 12.44 -6.11
CA THR A 137 8.34 13.78 -5.53
C THR A 137 9.36 14.49 -6.41
N LYS A 138 8.92 15.34 -7.34
CA LYS A 138 9.85 16.23 -8.03
C LYS A 138 9.91 17.50 -7.21
N GLU A 139 11.12 18.01 -6.96
CA GLU A 139 11.29 19.45 -6.67
C GLU A 139 10.44 20.22 -7.70
N ASP A 140 9.65 21.18 -7.24
CA ASP A 140 8.89 22.11 -8.07
C ASP A 140 9.81 22.67 -9.17
N ILE A 141 9.57 22.31 -10.43
CA ILE A 141 10.42 22.68 -11.59
C ILE A 141 9.59 23.55 -12.55
N ASP A 142 8.51 24.16 -12.05
CA ASP A 142 7.46 24.73 -12.90
C ASP A 142 7.62 26.24 -13.09
N ASP A 143 8.18 26.99 -12.13
CA ASP A 143 8.58 28.40 -12.30
C ASP A 143 9.46 28.87 -11.11
N PRO A 144 10.73 29.30 -11.31
CA PRO A 144 11.54 29.86 -10.22
C PRO A 144 10.98 31.17 -9.62
N ALA A 145 9.91 31.73 -10.19
CA ALA A 145 9.17 32.87 -9.65
C ALA A 145 7.96 32.47 -8.78
N ASP A 146 7.43 31.24 -8.92
CA ASP A 146 6.39 30.68 -8.05
C ASP A 146 6.98 29.87 -6.88
N ASP A 147 8.30 29.70 -6.87
CA ASP A 147 9.10 29.39 -5.68
C ASP A 147 8.82 30.45 -4.58
N LEU A 148 7.79 30.21 -3.77
CA LEU A 148 7.80 30.69 -2.39
C LEU A 148 9.16 30.30 -1.81
N PRO A 149 9.84 31.18 -1.05
CA PRO A 149 11.20 30.95 -0.62
C PRO A 149 11.34 29.54 -0.07
N GLN A 150 12.16 28.72 -0.76
CA GLN A 150 12.47 27.34 -0.41
C GLN A 150 12.99 27.30 1.03
N ASP A 151 12.08 27.12 1.98
CA ASP A 151 12.41 26.47 3.23
C ASP A 151 12.52 24.99 2.88
N ALA A 152 13.72 24.44 3.05
CA ALA A 152 14.12 23.07 2.71
C ALA A 152 13.26 22.02 3.42
N SER A 153 12.07 21.78 2.88
CA SER A 153 10.98 21.11 3.56
C SER A 153 9.93 20.67 2.53
N ALA A 154 10.29 19.73 1.67
CA ALA A 154 9.36 18.63 1.38
C ALA A 154 9.24 17.78 2.66
N LEU A 155 8.75 18.41 3.74
CA LEU A 155 8.49 17.75 4.99
C LEU A 155 7.17 16.99 4.82
N PRO A 156 7.08 15.75 5.30
CA PRO A 156 5.81 15.05 5.37
C PRO A 156 4.81 15.93 6.12
N LEU A 157 3.61 16.07 5.56
CA LEU A 157 2.45 16.78 6.10
C LEU A 157 2.80 17.58 7.36
N SER A 158 3.30 18.81 7.17
CA SER A 158 3.51 19.73 8.27
C SER A 158 2.15 20.23 8.76
N PHE A 159 1.37 19.33 9.36
CA PHE A 159 0.23 19.73 10.16
C PHE A 159 0.75 20.75 11.18
N GLU A 160 0.08 21.90 11.29
CA GLU A 160 0.17 22.68 12.52
C GLU A 160 -0.47 21.83 13.62
N TRP A 161 0.34 20.94 14.19
CA TRP A 161 -0.07 20.07 15.27
C TRP A 161 -0.67 20.92 16.38
N SER A 162 -1.94 20.70 16.68
CA SER A 162 -2.58 21.26 17.85
C SER A 162 -1.71 20.97 19.06
N ALA A 163 -1.62 21.93 19.99
CA ALA A 163 -0.85 21.78 21.23
C ALA A 163 -1.29 20.56 22.07
N ASN A 164 -2.41 19.95 21.71
CA ASN A 164 -3.02 18.82 22.40
C ASN A 164 -2.56 17.47 21.81
N GLY A 165 -1.89 17.47 20.65
CA GLY A 165 -1.47 16.26 19.94
C GLY A 165 -2.66 15.40 19.52
N PHE A 166 -3.74 16.01 19.04
CA PHE A 166 -4.93 15.32 18.57
C PHE A 166 -5.39 15.96 17.27
N GLU A 167 -4.95 15.38 16.15
CA GLU A 167 -5.42 15.81 14.84
C GLU A 167 -6.53 14.89 14.34
N THR A 168 -7.48 15.49 13.64
CA THR A 168 -8.39 14.77 12.73
C THR A 168 -7.93 15.09 11.33
N LEU A 169 -7.78 14.08 10.48
CA LEU A 169 -7.45 14.35 9.08
C LEU A 169 -8.54 15.21 8.44
N PRO A 170 -8.16 16.20 7.62
CA PRO A 170 -9.08 16.91 6.76
C PRO A 170 -9.96 15.97 5.95
N GLY A 171 -11.11 16.50 5.54
CA GLY A 171 -12.07 15.78 4.72
C GLY A 171 -11.62 15.53 3.30
N GLU A 172 -10.40 15.90 2.87
CA GLU A 172 -9.83 15.55 1.56
C GLU A 172 -9.08 14.21 1.56
N PHE A 173 -8.69 13.67 2.73
CA PHE A 173 -8.02 12.37 2.78
C PHE A 173 -8.99 11.25 2.41
N ARG A 174 -8.56 10.35 1.53
CA ARG A 174 -9.34 9.23 0.99
C ARG A 174 -8.55 7.94 1.08
N TRP A 175 -9.28 6.85 1.33
CA TRP A 175 -8.72 5.51 1.20
C TRP A 175 -8.72 5.08 -0.27
N SER A 176 -7.61 4.49 -0.70
CA SER A 176 -7.49 3.80 -1.98
C SER A 176 -6.80 2.45 -1.76
N GLY A 177 -6.89 1.54 -2.74
CA GLY A 177 -6.32 0.21 -2.59
C GLY A 177 -6.86 -0.80 -3.61
N GLY A 178 -6.10 -1.87 -3.82
CA GLY A 178 -6.37 -2.90 -4.81
C GLY A 178 -5.46 -4.11 -4.67
N SER A 179 -5.66 -5.11 -5.53
CA SER A 179 -4.91 -6.36 -5.50
C SER A 179 -4.65 -6.93 -6.90
N GLY A 180 -3.54 -7.67 -7.01
CA GLY A 180 -3.13 -8.40 -8.19
C GLY A 180 -2.16 -9.54 -7.88
N ASP A 181 -1.63 -10.19 -8.91
CA ASP A 181 -0.80 -11.39 -8.77
C ASP A 181 0.55 -11.12 -8.09
N GLY A 182 1.01 -9.86 -8.10
CA GLY A 182 2.20 -9.42 -7.37
C GLY A 182 1.94 -9.16 -5.87
N GLY A 183 0.67 -9.12 -5.46
CA GLY A 183 0.22 -8.82 -4.10
C GLY A 183 -0.84 -7.71 -4.06
N ALA A 184 -0.92 -6.98 -2.95
CA ALA A 184 -1.98 -6.01 -2.73
C ALA A 184 -1.46 -4.71 -2.10
N PHE A 185 -2.23 -3.64 -2.17
CA PHE A 185 -1.90 -2.38 -1.51
C PHE A 185 -3.13 -1.66 -0.95
N ALA A 186 -2.88 -0.77 0.01
CA ALA A 186 -3.86 0.19 0.49
C ALA A 186 -3.18 1.48 0.94
N VAL A 187 -3.77 2.62 0.64
CA VAL A 187 -3.23 3.96 0.90
C VAL A 187 -4.29 4.84 1.52
N LEU A 188 -3.88 5.73 2.41
CA LEU A 188 -4.66 6.88 2.89
C LEU A 188 -3.86 8.15 2.59
N GLY A 189 -4.37 8.93 1.65
CA GLY A 189 -3.75 10.18 1.20
C GLY A 189 -4.78 11.13 0.59
N VAL A 190 -4.34 12.30 0.16
CA VAL A 190 -5.15 13.25 -0.61
C VAL A 190 -4.98 12.90 -2.09
N PRO A 191 -6.04 12.46 -2.79
CA PRO A 191 -5.90 12.01 -4.17
C PRO A 191 -5.27 13.07 -5.08
N GLU A 192 -5.52 14.35 -4.83
CA GLU A 192 -5.10 15.52 -5.60
C GLU A 192 -3.70 16.04 -5.24
N THR A 193 -3.00 15.48 -4.25
CA THR A 193 -1.64 15.90 -3.88
C THR A 193 -0.73 14.68 -3.67
N ASP A 194 0.50 14.88 -3.22
CA ASP A 194 1.42 13.85 -2.74
C ASP A 194 1.26 13.57 -1.23
N ASP A 195 0.25 14.16 -0.59
CA ASP A 195 0.04 14.02 0.84
C ASP A 195 -0.49 12.64 1.20
N THR A 196 0.41 11.77 1.65
CA THR A 196 0.07 10.43 2.16
C THR A 196 0.41 10.33 3.64
N VAL A 197 -0.52 9.78 4.44
CA VAL A 197 -0.28 9.49 5.87
C VAL A 197 -0.01 8.02 6.14
N PHE A 198 -0.47 7.15 5.24
CA PHE A 198 -0.34 5.71 5.35
C PHE A 198 -0.31 5.05 3.99
N SER A 199 0.63 4.13 3.82
CA SER A 199 0.67 3.21 2.68
C SER A 199 0.98 1.81 3.19
N ALA A 200 0.35 0.80 2.64
CA ALA A 200 0.64 -0.60 2.91
C ALA A 200 0.73 -1.37 1.61
N GLU A 201 1.72 -2.22 1.52
CA GLU A 201 1.94 -3.14 0.42
C GLU A 201 2.10 -4.54 0.98
N CYS A 202 1.53 -5.50 0.27
CA CYS A 202 1.60 -6.90 0.61
C CYS A 202 2.27 -7.67 -0.51
N SER A 203 3.19 -8.55 -0.13
CA SER A 203 3.78 -9.51 -1.05
C SER A 203 3.99 -10.83 -0.33
N ASN A 204 3.41 -11.90 -0.87
CA ASN A 204 3.51 -13.25 -0.31
C ASN A 204 3.04 -13.35 1.15
N GLY A 205 1.88 -12.76 1.47
CA GLY A 205 1.27 -12.75 2.81
C GLY A 205 1.99 -11.90 3.85
N THR A 206 3.06 -11.21 3.47
CA THR A 206 3.81 -10.28 4.32
C THR A 206 3.48 -8.86 3.92
N VAL A 207 3.04 -8.06 4.91
CA VAL A 207 2.72 -6.65 4.72
C VAL A 207 3.89 -5.78 5.19
N ALA A 208 4.33 -4.88 4.33
CA ALA A 208 5.11 -3.71 4.68
C ALA A 208 4.20 -2.48 4.65
N ALA A 209 4.00 -1.85 5.80
CA ALA A 209 3.26 -0.61 5.90
C ALA A 209 4.21 0.54 6.25
N PHE A 210 3.98 1.71 5.68
CA PHE A 210 4.69 2.94 5.92
C PHE A 210 3.75 3.90 6.63
N VAL A 211 4.14 4.32 7.83
CA VAL A 211 3.42 5.31 8.62
C VAL A 211 4.18 6.62 8.47
N LEU A 212 3.59 7.56 7.73
CA LEU A 212 4.17 8.88 7.45
C LEU A 212 3.75 9.92 8.50
N LEU A 213 3.26 9.42 9.64
CA LEU A 213 2.90 10.21 10.82
C LEU A 213 4.10 10.31 11.76
N HIS A 214 4.86 11.40 11.69
CA HIS A 214 5.97 11.60 12.62
C HIS A 214 6.22 13.06 12.94
N ASP A 215 6.69 13.31 14.17
CA ASP A 215 7.05 14.63 14.65
C ASP A 215 8.51 15.00 14.39
N ARG A 216 9.29 14.00 13.96
CA ARG A 216 10.69 14.10 13.55
C ARG A 216 10.94 13.17 12.39
N GLU A 217 11.78 13.60 11.48
CA GLU A 217 12.17 12.80 10.32
C GLU A 217 12.82 11.47 10.77
N PRO A 218 12.30 10.31 10.33
CA PRO A 218 12.89 9.01 10.62
C PRO A 218 14.32 8.96 10.10
N GLN A 219 15.20 8.25 10.81
CA GLN A 219 16.55 7.97 10.30
C GLN A 219 16.68 6.48 9.98
N PRO A 220 17.47 6.09 8.95
CA PRO A 220 17.73 4.68 8.68
C PRO A 220 18.24 3.92 9.92
N GLY A 221 17.56 2.84 10.28
CA GLY A 221 17.88 2.02 11.45
C GLY A 221 17.34 2.54 12.79
N MET A 222 16.69 3.70 12.79
CA MET A 222 15.96 4.22 13.93
C MET A 222 14.84 3.25 14.33
N ARG A 223 14.58 3.11 15.63
CA ARG A 223 13.52 2.24 16.14
C ARG A 223 12.51 3.06 16.91
N GLU A 224 11.24 2.80 16.61
CA GLU A 224 10.10 3.43 17.29
C GLU A 224 9.00 2.43 17.59
N THR A 225 7.91 2.90 18.19
CA THR A 225 6.68 2.13 18.36
C THR A 225 5.51 2.77 17.65
N PHE A 226 4.63 1.95 17.08
CA PHE A 226 3.35 2.37 16.53
C PHE A 226 2.24 1.78 17.38
N ARG A 227 1.48 2.63 18.08
CA ARG A 227 0.28 2.24 18.81
C ARG A 227 -0.94 2.51 17.94
N ALA A 228 -1.72 1.47 17.67
CA ALA A 228 -2.96 1.54 16.92
C ALA A 228 -4.14 1.07 17.76
N GLU A 229 -5.25 1.79 17.67
CA GLU A 229 -6.53 1.46 18.28
C GLU A 229 -7.62 1.75 17.25
N VAL A 230 -8.45 0.75 16.95
CA VAL A 230 -9.60 0.90 16.05
C VAL A 230 -10.87 0.79 16.88
N GLU A 231 -11.93 1.48 16.47
CA GLU A 231 -13.24 1.41 17.13
C GLU A 231 -13.67 -0.05 17.43
N GLY A 232 -13.93 -0.35 18.70
CA GLY A 232 -14.34 -1.69 19.14
C GLY A 232 -13.23 -2.75 19.11
N GLY A 233 -12.04 -2.40 18.62
CA GLY A 233 -10.84 -3.23 18.59
C GLY A 233 -10.02 -3.18 19.88
N ARG A 234 -8.91 -3.90 19.89
CA ARG A 234 -7.92 -3.83 20.98
C ARG A 234 -6.85 -2.81 20.62
N VAL A 235 -6.30 -2.16 21.65
CA VAL A 235 -5.07 -1.39 21.49
C VAL A 235 -3.92 -2.35 21.18
N ARG A 236 -3.17 -2.06 20.12
CA ARG A 236 -2.02 -2.82 19.66
C ARG A 236 -0.80 -1.92 19.58
N THR A 237 0.36 -2.48 19.88
CA THR A 237 1.64 -1.77 19.78
C THR A 237 2.57 -2.59 18.92
N TYR A 238 3.18 -1.94 17.94
CA TYR A 238 4.04 -2.57 16.95
C TYR A 238 5.41 -1.90 16.92
N PRO A 239 6.48 -2.64 16.61
CA PRO A 239 7.77 -2.03 16.35
C PRO A 239 7.77 -1.34 14.98
N LEU A 240 8.39 -0.15 14.93
CA LEU A 240 8.70 0.58 13.71
C LEU A 240 10.21 0.61 13.48
N GLU A 241 10.59 0.62 12.21
CA GLU A 241 11.96 0.80 11.74
C GLU A 241 12.02 1.97 10.76
N GLY A 242 12.87 2.96 11.02
CA GLY A 242 13.16 4.02 10.05
C GLY A 242 13.92 3.46 8.85
N VAL A 243 13.42 3.72 7.65
CA VAL A 243 14.00 3.24 6.40
C VAL A 243 14.04 4.36 5.36
N PRO A 244 15.01 4.33 4.42
CA PRO A 244 14.97 5.21 3.26
C PRO A 244 13.69 4.98 2.44
N LEU A 245 13.05 6.06 1.99
CA LEU A 245 11.89 6.04 1.10
C LEU A 245 11.96 7.26 0.17
N GLY A 246 12.20 7.05 -1.12
CA GLY A 246 12.46 8.14 -2.07
C GLY A 246 13.70 8.94 -1.66
N GLU A 247 13.56 10.27 -1.61
CA GLU A 247 14.61 11.19 -1.15
C GLU A 247 14.66 11.37 0.38
N GLY A 248 13.61 10.91 1.08
CA GLY A 248 13.48 11.01 2.53
C GLY A 248 13.56 9.67 3.25
N ALA A 249 12.95 9.62 4.42
CA ALA A 249 12.83 8.42 5.22
C ALA A 249 11.44 8.30 5.85
N ALA A 250 10.99 7.07 6.03
CA ALA A 250 9.69 6.76 6.61
C ALA A 250 9.83 5.71 7.72
N PHE A 251 8.84 5.65 8.62
CA PHE A 251 8.74 4.52 9.54
C PHE A 251 8.03 3.36 8.87
N ARG A 252 8.73 2.23 8.76
CA ARG A 252 8.19 0.98 8.26
C ARG A 252 7.73 0.08 9.41
N LEU A 253 6.52 -0.40 9.27
CA LEU A 253 5.86 -1.44 10.04
C LEU A 253 5.84 -2.73 9.21
N ARG A 254 6.17 -3.88 9.80
CA ARG A 254 6.05 -5.19 9.16
C ARG A 254 5.03 -6.05 9.89
N LEU A 255 3.97 -6.46 9.19
CA LEU A 255 2.88 -7.26 9.73
C LEU A 255 2.63 -8.48 8.84
N SER A 256 1.95 -9.48 9.40
CA SER A 256 1.32 -10.51 8.57
C SER A 256 0.01 -9.97 7.98
N ALA A 257 -0.38 -10.45 6.80
CA ALA A 257 -1.72 -10.26 6.25
C ALA A 257 -2.83 -10.72 7.21
N SER A 258 -2.53 -11.67 8.10
CA SER A 258 -3.46 -12.19 9.11
C SER A 258 -3.55 -11.32 10.38
N ASP A 259 -2.75 -10.25 10.49
CA ASP A 259 -2.79 -9.37 11.66
C ASP A 259 -4.22 -8.82 11.84
N PRO A 260 -4.80 -8.88 13.06
CA PRO A 260 -6.17 -8.43 13.27
C PRO A 260 -6.40 -6.95 12.94
N LEU A 261 -5.36 -6.11 12.93
CA LEU A 261 -5.46 -4.69 12.58
C LEU A 261 -6.16 -4.47 11.24
N TRP A 262 -5.88 -5.29 10.22
CA TRP A 262 -6.47 -5.13 8.89
C TRP A 262 -7.99 -5.32 8.90
N ARG A 263 -8.46 -6.36 9.58
CA ARG A 263 -9.90 -6.63 9.74
C ARG A 263 -10.59 -5.61 10.64
N GLU A 264 -9.88 -5.14 11.66
CA GLU A 264 -10.36 -4.07 12.54
C GLU A 264 -10.54 -2.77 11.72
N MET A 265 -9.55 -2.36 10.91
CA MET A 265 -9.66 -1.18 10.02
C MET A 265 -10.75 -1.32 8.95
N ALA A 266 -11.03 -2.53 8.48
CA ALA A 266 -12.10 -2.79 7.52
C ALA A 266 -13.52 -2.69 8.11
N SER A 267 -13.67 -2.67 9.44
CA SER A 267 -14.98 -2.72 10.12
C SER A 267 -15.24 -1.59 11.11
N GLY A 268 -14.19 -0.92 11.59
CA GLY A 268 -14.31 0.25 12.46
C GLY A 268 -14.70 1.51 11.68
N ARG A 269 -15.22 2.52 12.40
CA ARG A 269 -15.50 3.85 11.82
C ARG A 269 -14.39 4.87 12.05
N TRP A 270 -13.52 4.63 13.03
CA TRP A 270 -12.38 5.49 13.32
C TRP A 270 -11.20 4.66 13.82
N ALA A 271 -10.00 5.19 13.64
CA ALA A 271 -8.77 4.70 14.26
C ALA A 271 -8.05 5.82 15.01
N PHE A 272 -7.32 5.45 16.05
CA PHE A 272 -6.35 6.27 16.75
C PHE A 272 -4.98 5.65 16.58
N TRP A 273 -4.05 6.43 16.04
CA TRP A 273 -2.68 6.05 15.76
C TRP A 273 -1.73 6.93 16.53
N GLN A 274 -0.64 6.36 17.01
CA GLN A 274 0.42 7.08 17.70
C GLN A 274 1.77 6.48 17.34
N VAL A 275 2.71 7.32 16.92
CA VAL A 275 4.12 6.97 16.76
C VAL A 275 4.91 7.47 17.97
N GLY A 276 5.75 6.61 18.53
CA GLY A 276 6.61 6.91 19.68
C GLY A 276 5.97 6.68 21.06
N SER A 277 6.82 6.67 22.09
CA SER A 277 6.43 6.46 23.48
C SER A 277 5.85 7.69 24.17
N ASP A 278 6.06 8.87 23.59
CA ASP A 278 5.89 10.14 24.28
C ASP A 278 4.49 10.73 24.07
N SER A 279 4.06 11.55 25.03
CA SER A 279 2.73 12.19 25.03
C SER A 279 2.56 13.33 24.01
N GLY A 280 3.55 13.58 23.16
CA GLY A 280 3.62 14.69 22.21
C GLY A 280 2.94 14.45 20.85
N ARG A 281 3.49 15.14 19.84
CA ARG A 281 3.16 15.08 18.41
C ARG A 281 3.34 13.65 17.86
N GLY A 282 2.74 13.32 16.72
CA GLY A 282 2.72 11.95 16.19
C GLY A 282 1.50 11.13 16.59
N LYS A 283 0.40 11.78 16.98
CA LYS A 283 -0.88 11.16 17.35
C LYS A 283 -1.99 11.62 16.41
N LEU A 284 -2.68 10.68 15.79
CA LEU A 284 -3.71 10.96 14.80
C LEU A 284 -4.98 10.19 15.12
N ARG A 285 -6.12 10.87 15.09
CA ARG A 285 -7.41 10.22 14.96
C ARG A 285 -7.87 10.36 13.53
N LEU A 286 -8.19 9.25 12.88
CA LEU A 286 -8.61 9.24 11.49
C LEU A 286 -9.97 8.58 11.32
N SER A 287 -10.69 9.05 10.30
CA SER A 287 -11.90 8.39 9.81
C SER A 287 -11.52 7.14 9.02
N LEU A 288 -12.27 6.06 9.25
CA LEU A 288 -12.20 4.84 8.43
C LEU A 288 -13.36 4.78 7.42
N GLU A 289 -14.07 5.90 7.22
CA GLU A 289 -15.06 6.01 6.16
C GLU A 289 -14.43 5.72 4.80
N GLY A 290 -15.05 4.84 4.01
CA GLY A 290 -14.52 4.36 2.74
C GLY A 290 -13.40 3.32 2.84
N ALA A 291 -12.79 3.06 4.01
CA ALA A 291 -11.67 2.13 4.15
C ALA A 291 -12.05 0.67 3.85
N ALA A 292 -13.26 0.27 4.26
CA ALA A 292 -13.73 -1.13 4.22
C ALA A 292 -13.48 -1.86 2.89
N PRO A 293 -13.96 -1.38 1.72
CA PRO A 293 -13.74 -2.07 0.45
C PRO A 293 -12.26 -2.15 0.04
N HIS A 294 -11.43 -1.18 0.42
CA HIS A 294 -10.00 -1.20 0.10
C HIS A 294 -9.23 -2.15 1.02
N MET A 295 -9.52 -2.15 2.32
CA MET A 295 -8.93 -3.07 3.28
C MET A 295 -9.33 -4.53 3.00
N GLN A 296 -10.57 -4.79 2.59
CA GLN A 296 -11.02 -6.13 2.21
C GLN A 296 -10.24 -6.64 0.99
N ARG A 297 -10.19 -5.83 -0.09
CA ARG A 297 -9.39 -6.15 -1.29
C ARG A 297 -7.92 -6.39 -0.96
N PHE A 298 -7.37 -5.56 -0.06
CA PHE A 298 -5.99 -5.67 0.41
C PHE A 298 -5.72 -7.01 1.11
N VAL A 299 -6.55 -7.37 2.09
CA VAL A 299 -6.40 -8.62 2.85
C VAL A 299 -6.62 -9.85 1.98
N GLU A 300 -7.59 -9.81 1.07
CA GLU A 300 -7.88 -10.92 0.15
C GLU A 300 -6.78 -11.13 -0.89
N GLY A 301 -6.06 -10.08 -1.28
CA GLY A 301 -5.02 -10.14 -2.30
C GLY A 301 -3.60 -10.45 -1.81
N CYS A 302 -3.41 -10.72 -0.52
CA CYS A 302 -2.13 -10.62 0.19
C CYS A 302 -1.19 -11.86 0.13
#